data_AF-A0A2K4DNT0-F1
#
_entry.id   AF-A0A2K4DNT0-F1
#
_cell.length_a   1.000
_cell.length_b   1.000
_cell.length_c   1.000
_cell.angle_alpha   90.00
_cell.angle_beta   90.00
_cell.angle_gamma   90.00
#
_symmetry.space_group_name_H-M   'P 1'
#
loop_
_entity.id
_entity.type
_entity.pdbx_description
1 polymer ?
#
loop_
_entity_poly.entity_id
_entity_poly.type
_entity_poly.pdbx_seq_one_letter_code
_entity_poly.pdbx_strand_id
1 'polypeptide(L)'
;MKNLKNWIIWFSLTPLLTLIVWLFFTSHTLISFLDVLFYISLIIFIVVFLILLVQEGIFDATSYGFRRIRYQMSSRAKKKTMEHDEFFNPQQAKREYYIIGSWVAPALLCNALFFLLTIVVSLNL
;
A
#
# COMPACT_ATOMS: atom_id res chain seq x y z
N MET A 1 15.78 11.66 14.29
CA MET A 1 15.16 10.80 15.32
C MET A 1 13.63 10.65 15.21
N LYS A 2 12.87 11.59 14.63
CA LYS A 2 11.38 11.49 14.57
C LYS A 2 10.82 10.23 13.88
N ASN A 3 11.51 9.67 12.89
CA ASN A 3 11.02 8.48 12.16
C ASN A 3 11.58 7.15 12.71
N LEU A 4 12.65 7.16 13.51
CA LEU A 4 13.30 5.95 14.01
C LEU A 4 12.34 5.12 14.88
N LYS A 5 11.48 5.80 15.65
CA LYS A 5 10.44 5.16 16.45
C LYS A 5 9.50 4.31 15.57
N ASN A 6 9.06 4.83 14.42
CA ASN A 6 8.18 4.09 13.52
C ASN A 6 8.87 2.88 12.90
N TRP A 7 10.15 3.00 12.55
CA TRP A 7 10.97 1.87 12.07
C TRP A 7 11.06 0.76 13.12
N ILE A 8 11.39 1.10 14.37
CA ILE A 8 11.49 0.13 15.46
C ILE A 8 10.14 -0.53 15.73
N ILE A 9 9.05 0.26 15.77
CA ILE A 9 7.70 -0.27 15.99
C ILE A 9 7.33 -1.29 14.92
N TRP A 10 7.45 -0.93 13.65
CA TRP A 10 7.05 -1.83 12.56
C TRP A 10 7.98 -3.02 12.39
N PHE A 11 9.27 -2.86 12.67
CA PHE A 11 10.23 -3.96 12.68
C PHE A 11 9.90 -4.99 13.77
N SER A 12 9.48 -4.55 14.96
CA SER A 12 9.14 -5.45 16.06
C SER A 12 7.71 -5.99 16.01
N LEU A 13 6.76 -5.22 15.45
CA LEU A 13 5.34 -5.59 15.44
C LEU A 13 5.06 -6.85 14.61
N THR A 14 5.63 -6.95 13.41
CA THR A 14 5.40 -8.10 12.53
C THR A 14 5.90 -9.42 13.17
N PRO A 15 7.13 -9.53 13.69
CA PRO A 15 7.59 -10.71 14.40
C PRO A 15 6.78 -11.04 15.66
N LEU A 16 6.34 -10.01 16.42
CA LEU A 16 5.49 -10.23 17.59
C LEU A 16 4.13 -10.84 17.22
N LEU A 17 3.50 -10.34 16.16
CA LEU A 17 2.26 -10.91 15.64
C LEU A 17 2.47 -12.34 15.14
N THR A 18 3.56 -12.60 14.43
CA THR A 18 3.95 -13.95 14.01
C THR A 18 4.11 -14.89 15.21
N LEU A 19 4.81 -14.46 16.26
CA LEU A 19 4.98 -15.27 17.47
C LEU A 19 3.63 -15.62 18.12
N ILE A 20 2.72 -14.65 18.21
CA ILE A 20 1.39 -14.89 18.77
C ILE A 20 0.65 -15.92 17.91
N VAL A 21 0.56 -15.72 16.59
CA VAL A 21 -0.17 -16.65 15.72
C VAL A 21 0.44 -18.05 15.74
N TRP A 22 1.77 -18.13 15.72
CA TRP A 22 2.50 -19.40 15.76
C TRP A 22 2.26 -20.16 17.08
N LEU A 23 2.22 -19.46 18.21
CA LEU A 23 1.98 -20.05 19.53
C LEU A 23 0.56 -20.60 19.74
N PHE A 24 -0.44 -20.06 19.04
CA PHE A 24 -1.84 -20.49 19.24
C PHE A 24 -2.39 -21.41 18.14
N PHE A 25 -1.86 -21.35 16.92
CA PHE A 25 -2.53 -21.94 15.76
C PHE A 25 -1.71 -22.94 14.93
N THR A 26 -0.43 -23.19 15.26
CA THR A 26 0.43 -24.04 14.42
C THR A 26 1.17 -25.13 15.19
N SER A 27 1.86 -26.02 14.46
CA SER A 27 2.57 -27.20 14.96
C SER A 27 3.90 -26.90 15.67
N HIS A 28 4.17 -25.63 16.01
CA HIS A 28 5.37 -25.16 16.71
C HIS A 28 6.70 -25.60 16.08
N THR A 29 6.73 -25.78 14.77
CA THR A 29 7.96 -26.07 14.01
C THR A 29 8.57 -24.79 13.45
N LEU A 30 9.87 -24.81 13.14
CA LEU A 30 10.54 -23.69 12.46
C LEU A 30 9.89 -23.38 11.10
N ILE A 31 9.51 -24.42 10.35
CA ILE A 31 8.88 -24.29 9.04
C ILE A 31 7.53 -23.56 9.17
N SER A 32 6.67 -24.01 10.10
CA SER A 32 5.39 -23.33 10.35
C SER A 32 5.55 -21.90 10.86
N PHE A 33 6.62 -21.59 11.59
CA PHE A 33 6.94 -20.21 11.99
C PHE A 33 7.26 -19.34 10.76
N LEU A 34 8.11 -19.84 9.85
CA LEU A 34 8.49 -19.14 8.63
C LEU A 34 7.29 -18.93 7.71
N ASP A 35 6.40 -19.92 7.57
CA ASP A 35 5.17 -19.80 6.79
C ASP A 35 4.24 -18.71 7.35
N VAL A 36 4.03 -18.71 8.67
CA VAL A 36 3.21 -17.68 9.33
C VAL A 36 3.84 -16.30 9.18
N LEU A 37 5.17 -16.19 9.30
CA LEU A 37 5.88 -14.92 9.09
C LEU A 37 5.69 -14.42 7.66
N PHE A 38 5.81 -15.31 6.68
CA PHE A 38 5.60 -15.00 5.26
C PHE A 38 4.17 -14.50 5.03
N TYR A 39 3.14 -15.22 5.47
CA TYR A 39 1.75 -14.83 5.25
C TYR A 39 1.40 -13.49 5.92
N ILE A 40 1.80 -13.30 7.19
CA ILE A 40 1.50 -12.05 7.92
C ILE A 40 2.21 -10.86 7.27
N SER A 41 3.50 -10.99 6.98
CA SER A 41 4.27 -9.89 6.37
C SER A 41 3.77 -9.56 4.96
N LEU A 42 3.38 -10.56 4.16
CA LEU A 42 2.79 -10.36 2.84
C LEU A 42 1.44 -9.65 2.92
N ILE A 43 0.54 -10.05 3.83
CA ILE A 43 -0.77 -9.42 3.99
C ILE A 43 -0.61 -7.97 4.43
N ILE A 44 0.24 -7.69 5.43
CA ILE A 44 0.50 -6.33 5.90
C ILE A 44 1.12 -5.50 4.76
N PHE A 45 2.07 -6.06 4.01
CA PHE A 45 2.67 -5.39 2.86
C PHE A 45 1.61 -4.98 1.82
N ILE A 46 0.72 -5.90 1.42
CA ILE A 46 -0.34 -5.60 0.46
C ILE A 46 -1.25 -4.48 0.97
N VAL A 47 -1.70 -4.55 2.22
CA VAL A 47 -2.59 -3.54 2.81
C VAL A 47 -1.91 -2.17 2.87
N VAL A 48 -0.66 -2.11 3.35
CA VAL A 48 0.10 -0.85 3.44
C VAL A 48 0.41 -0.29 2.06
N PHE A 49 0.71 -1.15 1.08
CA PHE A 49 0.91 -0.74 -0.31
C PHE A 49 -0.37 -0.13 -0.90
N LEU A 50 -1.53 -0.74 -0.68
CA LEU A 50 -2.81 -0.14 -1.09
C LEU A 50 -3.05 1.23 -0.42
N ILE A 51 -2.74 1.35 0.87
CA ILE A 51 -2.81 2.63 1.59
C ILE A 51 -1.88 3.67 0.96
N LEU A 52 -0.65 3.29 0.59
CA LEU A 52 0.30 4.15 -0.10
C LEU A 52 -0.27 4.63 -1.44
N LEU A 53 -0.84 3.73 -2.26
CA LEU A 53 -1.45 4.09 -3.55
C LEU A 53 -2.57 5.14 -3.39
N VAL A 54 -3.38 5.01 -2.33
CA VAL A 54 -4.42 5.98 -1.99
C VAL A 54 -3.81 7.30 -1.52
N GLN A 55 -2.83 7.24 -0.62
CA GLN A 55 -2.21 8.43 -0.04
C GLN A 55 -1.37 9.23 -1.04
N GLU A 56 -0.70 8.60 -2.00
CA GLU A 56 0.07 9.31 -3.04
C GLU A 56 -0.80 9.95 -4.12
N GLY A 57 -2.12 9.73 -4.06
CA GLY A 57 -3.07 10.25 -5.04
C GLY A 57 -2.96 9.55 -6.40
N ILE A 58 -2.44 8.32 -6.46
CA ILE A 58 -2.36 7.56 -7.72
C ILE A 58 -3.77 7.32 -8.27
N PHE A 59 -4.74 7.08 -7.39
CA PHE A 59 -6.15 6.97 -7.78
C PHE A 59 -6.76 8.31 -8.23
N ASP A 60 -6.29 9.45 -7.73
CA ASP A 60 -6.72 10.77 -8.21
C ASP A 60 -6.22 11.03 -9.63
N ALA A 61 -4.93 10.77 -9.89
CA ALA A 61 -4.35 10.90 -11.24
C ALA A 61 -5.00 9.94 -12.24
N THR A 62 -5.28 8.71 -11.81
CA THR A 62 -5.96 7.70 -12.63
C THR A 62 -7.41 8.11 -12.92
N SER A 63 -8.15 8.58 -11.90
CA SER A 63 -9.53 9.07 -12.06
C SER A 63 -9.59 10.30 -12.97
N TYR A 64 -8.60 11.20 -12.86
CA TYR A 64 -8.44 12.33 -13.77
C TYR A 64 -8.25 11.86 -15.22
N GLY A 65 -7.35 10.89 -15.45
CA GLY A 65 -7.13 10.32 -16.78
C GLY A 65 -8.42 9.79 -17.40
N PHE A 66 -9.19 9.00 -16.65
CA PHE A 66 -10.48 8.49 -17.11
C PHE A 66 -11.52 9.58 -17.39
N ARG A 67 -11.60 10.62 -16.54
CA ARG A 67 -12.49 11.77 -16.77
C ARG A 67 -12.13 12.52 -18.04
N ARG A 68 -10.83 12.76 -18.27
CA ARG A 68 -10.34 13.42 -19.49
C ARG A 68 -10.63 12.58 -20.74
N ILE A 69 -10.42 11.27 -20.69
CA ILE A 69 -10.77 10.36 -21.80
C ILE A 69 -12.29 10.41 -22.08
N ARG A 70 -13.13 10.34 -21.04
CA ARG A 70 -14.59 10.46 -21.16
C ARG A 70 -15.02 11.81 -21.75
N TYR A 71 -14.40 12.91 -21.31
CA TYR A 71 -14.62 14.23 -21.88
C TYR A 71 -14.25 14.26 -23.36
N GLN A 72 -13.07 13.77 -23.73
CA GLN A 72 -12.61 13.73 -25.12
C GLN A 72 -13.54 12.90 -26.03
N MET A 73 -14.06 11.77 -25.54
CA MET A 73 -14.99 10.91 -26.28
C MET A 73 -16.44 11.42 -26.31
N SER A 74 -16.77 12.48 -25.55
CA SER A 74 -18.13 13.03 -25.54
C SER A 74 -18.42 13.86 -26.80
N SER A 75 -19.69 13.85 -27.23
CA SER A 75 -20.15 14.63 -28.39
C SER A 75 -20.03 16.13 -28.15
N ARG A 76 -19.98 16.94 -29.22
CA ARG A 76 -19.84 18.42 -29.12
C ARG A 76 -20.92 19.07 -28.24
N ALA A 77 -22.16 18.60 -28.33
CA ALA A 77 -23.26 19.09 -27.49
C ALA A 77 -23.03 18.81 -26.00
N LYS A 78 -22.52 17.60 -25.68
CA LYS A 78 -22.27 17.16 -24.30
C LYS A 78 -21.01 17.77 -23.70
N LYS A 79 -20.02 18.12 -24.53
CA LYS A 79 -18.83 18.88 -24.12
C LYS A 79 -19.20 20.29 -23.66
N LYS A 80 -20.06 21.02 -24.41
CA LYS A 80 -20.53 22.36 -24.01
C LYS A 80 -21.23 22.37 -22.65
N THR A 81 -21.95 21.31 -22.29
CA THR A 81 -22.60 21.20 -20.99
C THR A 81 -21.64 20.82 -19.85
N MET A 82 -20.47 20.28 -20.17
CA MET A 82 -19.45 19.81 -19.20
C MET A 82 -18.26 20.76 -19.08
N GLU A 83 -18.15 21.75 -19.96
CA GLU A 83 -16.99 22.65 -20.07
C GLU A 83 -16.74 23.45 -18.79
N HIS A 84 -17.82 23.81 -18.09
CA HIS A 84 -17.81 24.61 -16.86
C HIS A 84 -17.97 23.75 -15.59
N ASP A 85 -18.02 22.43 -15.75
CA ASP A 85 -18.18 21.50 -14.62
C ASP A 85 -16.79 21.07 -14.12
N GLU A 86 -16.43 21.53 -12.92
CA GLU A 86 -15.14 21.21 -12.27
C GLU A 86 -14.91 19.71 -12.08
N PHE A 87 -15.98 18.91 -11.99
CA PHE A 87 -15.87 17.46 -11.84
C PHE A 87 -15.53 16.77 -13.17
N PHE A 88 -16.15 17.20 -14.28
CA PHE A 88 -15.99 16.56 -15.60
C PHE A 88 -14.84 17.17 -16.44
N ASN A 89 -14.46 18.42 -16.20
CA ASN A 89 -13.32 19.09 -16.83
C ASN A 89 -12.34 19.68 -15.78
N PRO A 90 -11.76 18.84 -14.90
CA PRO A 90 -10.75 19.32 -13.96
C PRO A 90 -9.55 19.89 -14.72
N GLN A 91 -9.08 21.10 -14.37
CA GLN A 91 -7.90 21.70 -14.99
C GLN A 91 -6.57 21.17 -14.41
N GLN A 92 -6.63 20.48 -13.26
CA GLN A 92 -5.46 19.92 -12.59
C GLN A 92 -5.65 18.43 -12.32
N ALA A 93 -4.61 17.64 -12.60
CA ALA A 93 -4.63 16.18 -12.46
C ALA A 93 -4.41 15.68 -11.04
N LYS A 94 -3.85 16.51 -10.16
CA LYS A 94 -3.31 16.10 -8.87
C LYS A 94 -3.52 17.21 -7.86
N ARG A 95 -3.96 16.90 -6.63
CA ARG A 95 -3.95 17.88 -5.52
C ARG A 95 -2.50 18.25 -5.20
N GLU A 96 -2.22 19.53 -4.92
CA GLU A 96 -0.83 20.01 -4.75
C GLU A 96 -0.11 19.37 -3.55
N TYR A 97 -0.84 18.93 -2.54
CA TYR A 97 -0.28 18.31 -1.33
C TYR A 97 -0.97 16.99 -0.99
N TYR A 98 -0.17 15.92 -0.97
CA TYR A 98 -0.54 14.66 -0.36
C TYR A 98 0.29 14.44 0.89
N ILE A 99 -0.37 14.28 2.03
CA ILE A 99 0.29 14.01 3.30
C ILE A 99 0.43 12.49 3.43
N ILE A 100 1.59 11.97 3.04
CA ILE A 100 1.93 10.57 3.29
C ILE A 100 2.23 10.41 4.78
N GLY A 101 1.58 9.44 5.43
CA GLY A 101 1.87 9.12 6.82
C GLY A 101 3.33 8.69 6.98
N SER A 102 4.06 9.30 7.91
CA SER A 102 5.48 8.96 8.19
C SER A 102 5.71 7.52 8.68
N TRP A 103 4.65 6.75 8.90
CA TRP A 103 4.66 5.34 9.28
C TRP A 103 4.53 4.38 8.09
N VAL A 104 4.01 4.85 6.95
CA VAL A 104 3.71 4.01 5.78
C VAL A 104 4.98 3.44 5.16
N ALA A 105 5.98 4.29 4.90
CA ALA A 105 7.26 3.85 4.33
C ALA A 105 8.02 2.85 5.22
N PRO A 106 8.19 3.08 6.54
CA PRO A 106 8.76 2.08 7.44
C PRO A 106 7.99 0.74 7.44
N ALA A 107 6.67 0.78 7.52
CA ALA A 107 5.83 -0.41 7.53
C ALA A 107 6.03 -1.24 6.25
N LEU A 108 6.02 -0.57 5.09
CA LEU A 108 6.14 -1.21 3.80
C LEU A 108 7.52 -1.84 3.61
N LEU A 109 8.60 -1.12 3.93
CA LEU A 109 9.98 -1.61 3.79
C LEU A 109 10.29 -2.76 4.74
N CYS A 110 9.87 -2.67 6.01
CA CYS A 110 10.07 -3.76 6.97
C CYS A 110 9.35 -5.05 6.53
N ASN A 111 8.08 -4.95 6.14
CA ASN A 111 7.32 -6.13 5.71
C ASN A 111 7.83 -6.69 4.38
N ALA A 112 8.25 -5.83 3.45
CA ALA A 112 8.93 -6.27 2.23
C ALA A 112 10.19 -7.09 2.52
N LEU A 113 11.02 -6.58 3.43
CA LEU A 113 12.23 -7.27 3.86
C LEU A 113 11.90 -8.62 4.50
N PHE A 114 10.89 -8.69 5.38
CA PHE A 114 10.52 -9.96 6.04
C PHE A 114 10.07 -11.02 5.05
N PHE A 115 9.10 -10.74 4.16
CA PHE A 115 8.61 -11.79 3.26
C PHE A 115 9.69 -12.22 2.25
N LEU A 116 10.54 -11.28 1.78
CA LEU A 116 11.66 -11.61 0.89
C LEU A 116 12.69 -12.48 1.60
N LEU A 117 13.03 -12.17 2.85
CA LEU A 117 13.93 -13.01 3.64
C LEU A 117 13.35 -14.40 3.87
N THR A 118 12.05 -14.53 4.16
CA THR A 118 11.43 -15.85 4.31
C THR A 118 11.47 -16.66 3.02
N ILE A 119 11.31 -16.04 1.85
CA ILE A 119 11.48 -16.74 0.56
C ILE A 119 12.92 -17.23 0.42
N VAL A 120 13.91 -16.35 0.65
CA VAL A 120 15.33 -16.72 0.53
C VAL A 120 15.68 -17.86 1.49
N VAL A 121 15.25 -17.78 2.74
CA VAL A 121 15.48 -18.85 3.74
C VAL A 121 14.80 -20.14 3.31
N SER A 122 13.54 -20.09 2.87
CA SER A 122 12.79 -21.26 2.42
C SER A 122 13.38 -21.93 1.18
N LEU A 123 14.11 -21.19 0.33
CA LEU A 123 14.80 -21.78 -0.83
C LEU A 123 16.09 -22.50 -0.44
N ASN A 124 16.65 -22.21 0.73
CA ASN A 124 17.89 -22.79 1.24
C ASN A 124 17.67 -23.86 2.32
N LEU A 125 16.43 -24.10 2.72
CA LEU A 125 16.02 -25.09 3.71
C LEU A 125 15.46 -26.33 3.01
#